data_AF-A0A914R8G1-F1
#
_entry.id   AF-A0A914R8G1-F1
#
_cell.length_a   1.000
_cell.length_b   1.000
_cell.length_c   1.000
_cell.angle_alpha   90.00
_cell.angle_beta   90.00
_cell.angle_gamma   90.00
#
_symmetry.space_group_name_H-M   'P 1'
#
loop_
_entity.id
_entity.type
_entity.pdbx_description
1 polymer ?
#
loop_
_entity_poly.entity_id
_entity_poly.type
_entity_poly.pdbx_seq_one_letter_code
_entity_poly.pdbx_strand_id
1 'polypeptide(L)'
;MDQKIRESYTDQNKYKLHLAQMLLMLSPSYYSNGEPLKAIKYKQEVLSLFDNTPLKYVINIPDVYVNLAHCYLSIGNIGMVKEMIQKASALSFCTDREHSNLLYPELAQKIA
;
A
#
# COMPACT_ATOMS: atom_id res chain seq x y z
N MET A 1 -13.74 -18.56 -14.50
CA MET A 1 -13.26 -18.23 -13.14
C MET A 1 -12.20 -19.27 -12.78
N ASP A 2 -10.96 -18.85 -12.60
CA ASP A 2 -9.79 -19.73 -12.46
C ASP A 2 -9.88 -20.60 -11.20
N GLN A 3 -9.53 -21.90 -11.30
CA GLN A 3 -9.63 -22.87 -10.20
C GLN A 3 -8.76 -22.46 -8.99
N LYS A 4 -7.64 -21.77 -9.24
CA LYS A 4 -6.78 -21.15 -8.22
C LYS A 4 -7.45 -20.01 -7.43
N ILE A 5 -8.44 -19.31 -7.99
CA ILE A 5 -9.22 -18.27 -7.29
C ILE A 5 -10.28 -18.90 -6.39
N ARG A 6 -10.87 -20.04 -6.79
CA ARG A 6 -11.79 -20.81 -5.93
C ARG A 6 -11.09 -21.38 -4.70
N GLU A 7 -9.88 -21.90 -4.88
CA GLU A 7 -9.05 -22.43 -3.79
C GLU A 7 -8.46 -21.31 -2.91
N SER A 8 -8.39 -20.05 -3.39
CA SER A 8 -7.93 -18.90 -2.59
C SER A 8 -9.01 -18.31 -1.67
N TYR A 9 -10.24 -18.81 -1.67
CA TYR A 9 -11.33 -18.35 -0.80
C TYR A 9 -11.58 -19.28 0.41
N THR A 10 -10.50 -19.79 1.01
CA THR A 10 -10.57 -20.43 2.33
C THR A 10 -10.98 -19.42 3.40
N ASP A 11 -11.55 -19.88 4.52
CA ASP A 11 -11.94 -18.98 5.62
C ASP A 11 -10.75 -18.20 6.20
N GLN A 12 -9.55 -18.78 6.15
CA GLN A 12 -8.30 -18.09 6.49
C GLN A 12 -8.01 -16.90 5.57
N ASN A 13 -8.28 -17.04 4.27
CA ASN A 13 -8.08 -15.97 3.30
C ASN A 13 -9.17 -14.88 3.39
N LYS A 14 -10.41 -15.27 3.71
CA LYS A 14 -11.47 -14.31 4.04
C LYS A 14 -11.13 -13.49 5.28
N TYR A 15 -10.60 -14.14 6.31
CA TYR A 15 -10.14 -13.47 7.53
C TYR A 15 -9.03 -12.44 7.21
N LYS A 16 -8.01 -12.84 6.44
CA LYS A 16 -6.94 -11.92 6.01
C LYS A 16 -7.48 -10.71 5.25
N LEU A 17 -8.45 -10.92 4.36
CA LEU A 17 -9.08 -9.84 3.60
C LEU A 17 -9.83 -8.86 4.51
N HIS A 18 -10.63 -9.37 5.45
CA HIS A 18 -11.36 -8.53 6.41
C HIS A 18 -10.40 -7.78 7.34
N LEU A 19 -9.37 -8.46 7.84
CA LEU A 19 -8.34 -7.83 8.66
C LEU A 19 -7.67 -6.68 7.90
N ALA A 20 -7.25 -6.92 6.66
CA ALA A 20 -6.64 -5.89 5.84
C ALA A 20 -7.57 -4.70 5.59
N GLN A 21 -8.85 -4.93 5.29
CA GLN A 21 -9.83 -3.86 5.12
C GLN A 21 -9.97 -3.03 6.41
N MET A 22 -10.08 -3.67 7.57
CA MET A 22 -10.14 -2.97 8.86
C MET A 22 -8.89 -2.12 9.10
N LEU A 23 -7.70 -2.68 8.85
CA LEU A 23 -6.44 -1.96 9.01
C LEU A 23 -6.35 -0.75 8.06
N LEU A 24 -6.77 -0.89 6.80
CA LEU A 24 -6.81 0.19 5.83
C LEU A 24 -7.82 1.28 6.20
N MET A 25 -8.95 0.94 6.83
CA MET A 25 -9.92 1.93 7.33
C MET A 25 -9.43 2.66 8.58
N LEU A 26 -8.69 1.99 9.46
CA LEU A 26 -8.17 2.59 10.69
C LEU A 26 -6.97 3.50 10.42
N SER A 27 -6.10 3.14 9.47
CA SER A 27 -4.84 3.86 9.28
C SER A 27 -4.97 5.36 8.97
N PRO A 28 -5.95 5.85 8.19
CA PRO A 28 -6.18 7.28 7.99
C PRO A 28 -6.57 8.01 9.27
N SER A 29 -7.37 7.37 10.14
CA SER A 29 -7.78 7.96 11.42
C SER A 29 -6.57 8.20 12.33
N TYR A 30 -5.65 7.24 12.40
CA TYR A 30 -4.39 7.41 13.13
C TYR A 30 -3.51 8.49 12.53
N TYR A 31 -3.43 8.58 11.20
CA TYR A 31 -2.69 9.64 10.53
C TYR A 31 -3.27 11.03 10.85
N SER A 32 -4.58 11.20 10.74
CA SER A 32 -5.28 12.46 11.04
C SER A 32 -5.17 12.87 12.51
N ASN A 33 -5.04 11.92 13.42
CA ASN A 33 -4.82 12.17 14.85
C ASN A 33 -3.36 12.49 15.21
N GLY A 34 -2.48 12.67 14.23
CA GLY A 34 -1.07 12.96 14.48
C GLY A 34 -0.25 11.75 14.93
N GLU A 35 -0.73 10.53 14.66
CA GLU A 35 -0.04 9.27 14.97
C GLU A 35 0.45 8.55 13.69
N PRO A 36 1.30 9.18 12.86
CA PRO A 36 1.71 8.63 11.56
C PRO A 36 2.46 7.30 11.68
N LEU A 37 3.16 7.05 12.79
CA LEU A 37 3.85 5.77 13.02
C LEU A 37 2.88 4.60 13.19
N LYS A 38 1.72 4.80 13.85
CA LYS A 38 0.67 3.78 13.92
C LYS A 38 0.04 3.56 12.55
N ALA A 39 -0.19 4.64 11.81
CA ALA A 39 -0.70 4.56 10.44
C ALA A 39 0.25 3.79 9.51
N ILE A 40 1.57 3.95 9.65
CA ILE A 40 2.60 3.17 8.94
C ILE A 40 2.51 1.71 9.33
N LYS A 41 2.50 1.40 10.63
CA LYS A 41 2.44 0.03 11.14
C LYS A 41 1.28 -0.76 10.52
N TYR A 42 0.08 -0.19 10.51
CA TYR A 42 -1.09 -0.89 9.97
C TYR A 42 -1.03 -1.10 8.46
N LYS A 43 -0.50 -0.15 7.70
CA LYS A 43 -0.31 -0.33 6.25
C LYS A 43 0.78 -1.38 5.95
N GLN A 44 1.84 -1.44 6.75
CA GLN A 44 2.86 -2.50 6.63
C GLN A 44 2.29 -3.90 6.97
N GLU A 45 1.42 -3.97 7.98
CA GLU A 45 0.69 -5.21 8.32
C GLU A 45 -0.24 -5.64 7.18
N VAL A 46 -0.91 -4.70 6.51
CA VAL A 46 -1.68 -4.99 5.29
C VAL A 46 -0.79 -5.62 4.22
N LEU A 47 0.39 -5.04 3.96
CA LEU A 47 1.31 -5.60 2.96
C LEU A 47 1.79 -7.00 3.31
N SER A 48 2.07 -7.30 4.59
CA SER A 48 2.53 -8.62 5.02
C SER A 48 1.45 -9.70 4.91
N LEU A 49 0.17 -9.34 5.02
CA LEU A 49 -0.95 -10.28 4.82
C LEU A 49 -1.04 -10.81 3.39
N PHE A 50 -0.55 -10.05 2.42
CA PHE A 50 -0.65 -10.36 0.99
C PHE A 50 0.66 -10.80 0.34
N ASP A 51 1.76 -10.78 1.07
CA ASP A 51 3.06 -11.18 0.56
C ASP A 51 3.00 -12.64 0.04
N ASN A 52 3.42 -12.84 -1.20
CA ASN A 52 3.37 -14.13 -1.91
C ASN A 52 1.98 -14.80 -2.01
N THR A 53 0.88 -14.05 -1.88
CA THR A 53 -0.48 -14.59 -2.04
C THR A 53 -1.17 -14.11 -3.33
N PRO A 54 -2.08 -14.92 -3.92
CA PRO A 54 -2.96 -14.47 -5.01
C PRO A 54 -3.93 -13.37 -4.59
N LEU A 55 -4.12 -13.16 -3.28
CA LEU A 55 -5.03 -12.16 -2.75
C LEU A 55 -4.53 -10.73 -2.94
N LYS A 56 -3.25 -10.54 -3.29
CA LYS A 56 -2.68 -9.22 -3.63
C LYS A 56 -3.39 -8.53 -4.80
N TYR A 57 -4.17 -9.26 -5.60
CA TYR A 57 -4.98 -8.71 -6.70
C TYR A 57 -6.39 -8.28 -6.24
N VAL A 58 -6.78 -8.58 -5.00
CA VAL A 58 -8.08 -8.20 -4.42
C VAL A 58 -8.00 -6.83 -3.73
N ILE A 59 -6.82 -6.45 -3.23
CA ILE A 59 -6.56 -5.15 -2.63
C ILE A 59 -5.74 -4.30 -3.61
N ASN A 60 -6.02 -2.99 -3.67
CA ASN A 60 -5.20 -2.06 -4.44
C ASN A 60 -3.86 -1.79 -3.73
N ILE A 61 -2.93 -2.75 -3.84
CA ILE A 61 -1.60 -2.67 -3.22
C ILE A 61 -0.81 -1.42 -3.64
N PRO A 62 -0.85 -0.94 -4.90
CA PRO A 62 -0.27 0.35 -5.25
C PRO A 62 -0.75 1.52 -4.37
N ASP A 63 -2.05 1.64 -4.11
CA ASP A 63 -2.59 2.68 -3.24
C ASP A 63 -2.06 2.54 -1.80
N VAL A 64 -1.88 1.31 -1.31
CA VAL A 64 -1.31 1.08 0.02
C VAL A 64 0.12 1.63 0.10
N TYR A 65 0.93 1.42 -0.94
CA TYR A 65 2.29 1.97 -1.01
C TYR A 65 2.31 3.50 -1.10
N VAL A 66 1.43 4.11 -1.90
CA VAL A 66 1.31 5.57 -2.01
C VAL A 66 0.93 6.18 -0.66
N ASN A 67 -0.06 5.60 0.00
CA ASN A 67 -0.50 6.05 1.31
C ASN A 67 0.59 5.87 2.39
N LEU A 68 1.44 4.83 2.27
CA LEU A 68 2.64 4.70 3.08
C LEU A 68 3.65 5.82 2.79
N ALA A 69 3.85 6.18 1.52
CA ALA A 69 4.73 7.27 1.13
C ALA A 69 4.27 8.60 1.76
N HIS A 70 2.98 8.91 1.76
CA HIS A 70 2.45 10.08 2.48
C HIS A 70 2.74 10.05 3.98
N CYS A 71 2.58 8.89 4.63
CA CYS A 71 2.93 8.77 6.05
C CYS A 71 4.43 8.95 6.30
N TYR A 72 5.30 8.39 5.46
CA TYR A 72 6.75 8.59 5.58
C TYR A 72 7.18 10.03 5.32
N LEU A 73 6.52 10.71 4.38
CA LEU A 73 6.73 12.13 4.12
C LEU A 73 6.39 12.97 5.36
N SER A 74 5.28 12.66 6.04
CA SER A 74 4.86 13.40 7.25
C SER A 74 5.87 13.33 8.41
N ILE A 75 6.70 12.29 8.45
CA ILE A 75 7.77 12.12 9.44
C ILE A 75 9.15 12.49 8.88
N GLY A 76 9.22 13.07 7.69
CA GLY A 76 10.46 13.51 7.04
C GLY A 76 11.35 12.37 6.51
N ASN A 77 10.84 11.13 6.41
CA ASN A 77 11.63 9.99 5.93
C ASN A 77 11.60 9.89 4.41
N ILE A 78 12.36 10.75 3.74
CA ILE A 78 12.42 10.84 2.28
C ILE A 78 12.93 9.55 1.61
N GLY A 79 13.84 8.82 2.27
CA GLY A 79 14.34 7.53 1.76
C GLY A 79 13.22 6.52 1.58
N MET A 80 12.37 6.36 2.60
CA MET A 80 11.22 5.48 2.53
C MET A 80 10.14 5.98 1.57
N VAL A 81 9.94 7.30 1.44
CA VAL A 81 9.03 7.86 0.43
C VAL A 81 9.41 7.37 -0.97
N LYS A 82 10.69 7.49 -1.34
CA LYS A 82 11.20 7.05 -2.65
C LYS A 82 11.00 5.55 -2.85
N GLU A 83 11.30 4.74 -1.85
CA GLU A 83 11.13 3.29 -1.92
C GLU A 83 9.66 2.90 -2.13
N MET A 84 8.74 3.50 -1.37
CA MET A 84 7.31 3.16 -1.48
C MET A 84 6.73 3.58 -2.83
N ILE A 85 7.11 4.74 -3.36
CA ILE A 85 6.66 5.17 -4.69
C ILE A 85 7.19 4.25 -5.79
N GLN A 86 8.46 3.83 -5.70
CA GLN A 86 9.02 2.84 -6.62
C GLN A 86 8.25 1.52 -6.59
N LYS A 87 7.91 1.01 -5.39
CA LYS A 87 7.09 -0.21 -5.23
C LYS A 87 5.67 -0.03 -5.77
N ALA A 88 5.03 1.11 -5.53
CA ALA A 88 3.71 1.43 -6.09
C ALA A 88 3.75 1.43 -7.62
N SER A 89 4.72 2.14 -8.22
CA SER A 89 4.86 2.23 -9.67
C SER A 89 5.16 0.89 -10.32
N ALA A 90 6.04 0.07 -9.74
CA ALA A 90 6.34 -1.27 -10.24
C ALA A 90 5.12 -2.23 -10.26
N LEU A 91 4.09 -1.91 -9.47
CA LEU A 91 2.83 -2.67 -9.41
C LEU A 91 1.70 -2.03 -10.22
N SER A 92 1.70 -0.70 -10.39
CA SER A 92 0.71 0.03 -11.20
C SER A 92 0.96 -0.07 -12.71
N PHE A 93 2.20 -0.34 -13.15
CA PHE A 93 2.65 -0.27 -14.55
C PHE A 93 3.94 -1.11 -14.70
N CYS A 94 4.24 -1.95 -15.70
CA CYS A 94 3.82 -2.11 -17.11
C CYS A 94 3.96 -0.91 -18.05
N THR A 95 4.34 0.27 -17.58
CA THR A 95 4.79 1.42 -18.39
C THR A 95 5.75 2.30 -17.58
N ASP A 96 6.59 3.03 -18.31
CA ASP A 96 7.90 3.54 -17.92
C ASP A 96 7.98 4.53 -16.73
N ARG A 97 9.23 4.68 -16.26
CA ARG A 97 9.72 5.55 -15.17
C ARG A 97 9.16 6.99 -15.17
N GLU A 98 8.81 7.52 -16.34
CA GLU A 98 8.24 8.87 -16.49
C GLU A 98 6.79 8.96 -15.97
N HIS A 99 6.02 7.86 -15.99
CA HIS A 99 4.65 7.83 -15.46
C HIS A 99 4.58 7.91 -13.93
N SER A 100 5.63 7.49 -13.21
CA SER A 100 5.68 7.57 -11.75
C SER A 100 5.57 9.02 -11.24
N ASN A 101 6.24 9.96 -11.92
CA ASN A 101 6.19 11.39 -11.61
C ASN A 101 4.86 12.04 -12.03
N LEU A 102 4.17 11.47 -13.04
CA LEU A 102 2.86 11.93 -13.51
C LEU A 102 1.70 11.45 -12.63
N LEU A 103 1.84 10.27 -12.01
CA LEU A 103 0.80 9.70 -11.14
C LEU A 103 0.80 10.33 -9.73
N TYR A 104 1.97 10.70 -9.21
CA TYR A 104 2.11 11.29 -7.88
C TYR A 104 2.95 12.58 -7.88
N PRO A 105 2.55 13.62 -8.66
CA PRO A 105 3.33 14.84 -8.85
C PRO A 105 3.58 15.60 -7.53
N GLU A 106 2.63 15.53 -6.59
CA GLU A 106 2.75 16.15 -5.27
C GLU A 106 3.86 15.54 -4.41
N LEU A 107 4.12 14.24 -4.57
CA LEU A 107 5.20 13.55 -3.88
C LEU A 107 6.53 13.77 -4.61
N ALA A 108 6.51 13.77 -5.95
CA ALA A 108 7.70 14.03 -6.77
C ALA A 108 8.31 15.42 -6.53
N GLN A 109 7.48 16.47 -6.37
CA GLN A 109 7.95 17.83 -6.07
C GLN A 109 8.60 17.96 -4.68
N LYS A 110 8.24 17.09 -3.72
CA LYS A 110 8.72 17.15 -2.33
C LYS A 110 9.98 16.32 -2.07
N ILE A 111 10.41 15.52 -3.05
CA ILE A 111 11.57 14.62 -2.95
C ILE A 111 12.69 14.92 -3.96
N ALA A 112 12.49 15.94 -4.80
CA ALA A 112 13.47 16.56 -5.69
C ALA A 112 14.32 17.58 -4.93
#